data_AF-A0A3A4X3M4-F1
#
_entry.id   AF-A0A3A4X3M4-F1
#
_cell.length_a   1.000
_cell.length_b   1.000
_cell.length_c   1.000
_cell.angle_alpha   90.00
_cell.angle_beta   90.00
_cell.angle_gamma   90.00
#
_symmetry.space_group_name_H-M   'P 1'
#
loop_
_entity.id
_entity.type
_entity.pdbx_description
1 polymer ?
#
loop_
_entity_poly.entity_id
_entity_poly.type
_entity_poly.pdbx_seq_one_letter_code
_entity_poly.pdbx_strand_id
1 'polypeptide(L)'
;MGYKVDTSFLRFLTMGAMGVKQTIAQLRGIGFIPIELERYCASNKIWSTKVKRLRLPDLLCVRTGVRIEVRAKTDLKIRMSHAERNPVRYWDAGLRSDDLIAFIACHNNGSMVCPAQTAMYFKVGDLQATFETAKLGPPKSASEGAERDLTWPCTVPKQDGVVLSVDGNRICTEFDSGRKQTYSLNGKIAYVSTGDRFTGLESIIAGTVPAPVRPATRLQNTWSPLDLLSSSIDIDRYAATKALPFYEAIPITDRISALESGLDIETDERVSLEMGASLARMNSARGFDTIISKIANPGIDFIPMEGVFILTEIADRQSLMELQRIATAREYFGNEIRPAAVWGIGKAGAKAYDSLIQFLDDHEDDVVLHAIAGFDTDTPNNVIGSLINLLVTGNDRQRGAVCEALRLIDNEYVINQLIQAAEQNPDNASWMIAALGQLSPNSVRNALQNNPLLSRVQPFFHMSKQENWLASDEKITDLRFLISQDII
;
A
#
# COMPACT_ATOMS: atom_id res chain seq x y z
N MET A 1 10.18 -9.36 -19.84
CA MET A 1 10.45 -8.63 -18.59
C MET A 1 11.25 -9.54 -17.68
N GLY A 2 12.36 -9.08 -17.13
CA GLY A 2 13.23 -9.92 -16.30
C GLY A 2 12.77 -9.92 -14.85
N TYR A 3 12.48 -11.10 -14.29
CA TYR A 3 11.93 -11.28 -12.93
C TYR A 3 12.68 -10.54 -11.80
N LYS A 4 14.00 -10.33 -11.91
CA LYS A 4 14.78 -9.53 -10.93
C LYS A 4 14.34 -8.06 -10.86
N VAL A 5 13.84 -7.52 -11.97
CA VAL A 5 13.32 -6.15 -12.06
C VAL A 5 11.98 -6.04 -11.32
N ASP A 6 11.16 -7.10 -11.35
CA ASP A 6 9.83 -7.10 -10.73
C ASP A 6 9.88 -7.22 -9.20
N THR A 7 10.80 -8.03 -8.65
CA THR A 7 10.97 -8.14 -7.17
C THR A 7 11.57 -6.87 -6.57
N SER A 8 12.53 -6.24 -7.25
CA SER A 8 13.12 -4.97 -6.80
C SER A 8 12.11 -3.82 -6.88
N PHE A 9 11.28 -3.78 -7.93
CA PHE A 9 10.18 -2.82 -8.06
C PHE A 9 9.13 -2.98 -6.94
N LEU A 10 8.66 -4.21 -6.69
CA LEU A 10 7.71 -4.49 -5.60
C LEU A 10 8.30 -4.08 -4.23
N ARG A 11 9.61 -4.27 -4.03
CA ARG A 11 10.30 -3.82 -2.81
C ARG A 11 10.26 -2.30 -2.66
N PHE A 12 10.47 -1.53 -3.74
CA PHE A 12 10.37 -0.07 -3.69
C PHE A 12 8.96 0.40 -3.33
N LEU A 13 7.92 -0.23 -3.89
CA LEU A 13 6.53 0.06 -3.54
C LEU A 13 6.22 -0.32 -2.09
N THR A 14 6.72 -1.47 -1.64
CA THR A 14 6.58 -1.91 -0.25
C THR A 14 7.24 -0.93 0.72
N MET A 15 8.41 -0.37 0.39
CA MET A 15 9.03 0.69 1.18
C MET A 15 8.16 1.94 1.27
N GLY A 16 7.59 2.41 0.16
CA GLY A 16 6.64 3.53 0.15
C GLY A 16 5.46 3.25 1.09
N ALA A 17 4.79 2.12 0.86
CA ALA A 17 3.62 1.70 1.63
C ALA A 17 3.91 1.59 3.14
N MET A 18 5.02 0.95 3.52
CA MET A 18 5.39 0.79 4.93
C MET A 18 5.77 2.13 5.57
N GLY A 19 6.46 3.01 4.84
CA GLY A 19 6.75 4.37 5.33
C GLY A 19 5.49 5.19 5.57
N VAL A 20 4.48 5.08 4.69
CA VAL A 20 3.17 5.72 4.87
C VAL A 20 2.47 5.16 6.10
N LYS A 21 2.40 3.83 6.27
CA LYS A 21 1.78 3.20 7.46
C LYS A 21 2.42 3.67 8.76
N GLN A 22 3.75 3.72 8.81
CA GLN A 22 4.47 4.18 9.99
C GLN A 22 4.25 5.68 10.25
N THR A 23 4.23 6.50 9.21
CA THR A 23 3.92 7.94 9.33
C THR A 23 2.50 8.16 9.86
N ILE A 24 1.51 7.38 9.38
CA ILE A 24 0.14 7.37 9.93
C ILE A 24 0.16 7.01 11.42
N ALA A 25 0.88 5.96 11.82
CA ALA A 25 0.98 5.52 13.21
C ALA A 25 1.60 6.62 14.10
N GLN A 26 2.68 7.24 13.65
CA GLN A 26 3.33 8.36 14.34
C GLN A 26 2.37 9.55 14.52
N LEU A 27 1.68 9.96 13.46
CA LEU A 27 0.73 11.09 13.49
C LEU A 27 -0.45 10.81 14.43
N ARG A 28 -0.99 9.59 14.42
CA ARG A 28 -2.04 9.16 15.35
C ARG A 28 -1.55 9.20 16.80
N GLY A 29 -0.32 8.75 17.06
CA GLY A 29 0.31 8.83 18.37
C GLY A 29 0.48 10.26 18.90
N ILE A 30 0.59 11.24 18.00
CA ILE A 30 0.65 12.68 18.34
C ILE A 30 -0.76 13.28 18.56
N GLY A 31 -1.82 12.65 18.06
CA GLY A 31 -3.21 13.12 18.19
C GLY A 31 -3.86 13.61 16.89
N PHE A 32 -3.21 13.41 15.73
CA PHE A 32 -3.85 13.68 14.44
C PHE A 32 -4.81 12.57 14.02
N ILE A 33 -5.71 12.91 13.10
CA ILE A 33 -6.59 11.96 12.38
C ILE A 33 -6.18 11.96 10.90
N PRO A 34 -5.13 11.21 10.52
CA PRO A 34 -4.71 11.11 9.13
C PRO A 34 -5.60 10.15 8.34
N ILE A 35 -5.92 10.54 7.11
CA ILE A 35 -6.50 9.69 6.07
C ILE A 35 -5.58 9.69 4.85
N GLU A 36 -5.67 8.66 4.02
CA GLU A 36 -5.02 8.64 2.72
C GLU A 36 -5.67 9.68 1.80
N LEU A 37 -4.94 10.73 1.45
CA LEU A 37 -5.38 11.66 0.44
C LEU A 37 -5.19 11.03 -0.94
N GLU A 38 -4.00 10.52 -1.24
CA GLU A 38 -3.81 9.63 -2.38
C GLU A 38 -4.26 8.20 -2.02
N ARG A 39 -5.31 7.76 -2.69
CA ARG A 39 -5.95 6.45 -2.48
C ARG A 39 -4.95 5.29 -2.61
N TYR A 40 -4.86 4.45 -1.59
CA TYR A 40 -3.93 3.33 -1.47
C TYR A 40 -2.43 3.70 -1.50
N CYS A 41 -2.06 4.89 -1.02
CA CYS A 41 -0.64 5.22 -0.82
C CYS A 41 0.05 4.31 0.21
N ALA A 42 -0.71 3.67 1.12
CA ALA A 42 -0.20 2.65 2.05
C ALA A 42 -0.29 1.20 1.51
N SER A 43 -0.58 1.01 0.21
CA SER A 43 -0.63 -0.30 -0.43
C SER A 43 0.56 -0.52 -1.37
N ASN A 44 1.03 -1.76 -1.45
CA ASN A 44 2.04 -2.19 -2.43
C ASN A 44 1.44 -3.01 -3.58
N LYS A 45 0.10 -3.10 -3.68
CA LYS A 45 -0.58 -3.78 -4.77
C LYS A 45 -0.39 -2.97 -6.07
N ILE A 46 0.15 -3.62 -7.08
CA ILE A 46 0.36 -3.07 -8.42
C ILE A 46 -0.89 -3.33 -9.25
N TRP A 47 -1.34 -2.29 -9.95
CA TRP A 47 -2.34 -2.37 -11.01
C TRP A 47 -1.77 -1.68 -12.24
N SER A 48 -1.87 -2.31 -13.40
CA SER A 48 -1.38 -1.75 -14.67
C SER A 48 -2.14 -0.48 -15.09
N THR A 49 -3.43 -0.43 -14.78
CA THR A 49 -4.36 0.66 -15.11
C THR A 49 -4.36 1.77 -14.07
N LYS A 50 -3.93 1.50 -12.83
CA LYS A 50 -3.79 2.53 -11.79
C LYS A 50 -2.47 3.29 -11.93
N VAL A 51 -2.52 4.41 -12.64
CA VAL A 51 -1.38 5.31 -12.79
C VAL A 51 -1.55 6.54 -11.89
N LYS A 52 -0.51 6.96 -11.16
CA LYS A 52 -0.51 8.25 -10.45
C LYS A 52 -0.64 9.41 -11.46
N ARG A 53 -1.84 10.00 -11.58
CA ARG A 53 -2.17 11.09 -12.53
C ARG A 53 -2.13 12.48 -11.90
N LEU A 54 -2.91 12.69 -10.83
CA LEU A 54 -2.85 13.91 -10.02
C LEU A 54 -1.73 13.71 -8.99
N ARG A 55 -0.76 14.63 -8.95
CA ARG A 55 0.29 14.60 -7.92
C ARG A 55 -0.29 15.16 -6.64
N LEU A 56 -0.77 14.26 -5.80
CA LEU A 56 -1.37 14.56 -4.51
C LEU A 56 -0.35 14.27 -3.41
N PRO A 57 -0.39 15.02 -2.30
CA PRO A 57 0.19 14.52 -1.05
C PRO A 57 -0.41 13.16 -0.70
N ASP A 58 0.41 12.24 -0.18
CA ASP A 58 -0.07 10.93 0.28
C ASP A 58 -1.18 11.03 1.34
N LEU A 59 -1.04 11.93 2.33
CA LEU A 59 -1.90 12.00 3.52
C LEU A 59 -2.58 13.37 3.71
N LEU A 60 -3.74 13.35 4.36
CA LEU A 60 -4.44 14.52 4.88
C LEU A 60 -4.83 14.31 6.35
N CYS A 61 -4.47 15.26 7.22
CA CYS A 61 -4.93 15.30 8.60
C CYS A 61 -6.27 16.05 8.68
N VAL A 62 -7.36 15.30 8.84
CA VAL A 62 -8.74 15.81 8.68
C VAL A 62 -9.04 17.04 9.53
N ARG A 63 -8.64 17.04 10.81
CA ARG A 63 -8.97 18.14 11.73
C ARG A 63 -8.21 19.44 11.44
N THR A 64 -7.01 19.34 10.90
CA THR A 64 -6.07 20.47 10.82
C THR A 64 -5.81 20.95 9.39
N GLY A 65 -6.21 20.17 8.39
CA GLY A 65 -5.97 20.46 6.97
C GLY A 65 -4.53 20.24 6.53
N VAL A 66 -3.67 19.75 7.41
CA VAL A 66 -2.25 19.50 7.10
C VAL A 66 -2.16 18.33 6.12
N ARG A 67 -1.55 18.57 4.96
CA ARG A 67 -1.26 17.53 3.97
C ARG A 67 0.20 17.14 4.03
N ILE A 68 0.47 15.86 3.81
CA ILE A 68 1.80 15.28 4.02
C ILE A 68 2.15 14.36 2.86
N GLU A 69 3.26 14.63 2.21
CA GLU A 69 3.89 13.70 1.25
C GLU A 69 4.91 12.82 1.99
N VAL A 70 4.88 11.51 1.77
CA VAL A 70 5.78 10.58 2.45
C VAL A 70 6.90 10.14 1.50
N ARG A 71 8.14 10.19 2.01
CA ARG A 71 9.35 9.80 1.28
C ARG A 71 10.11 8.76 2.08
N ALA A 72 9.83 7.50 1.75
CA ALA A 72 10.45 6.33 2.35
C ALA A 72 11.60 5.79 1.50
N LYS A 73 12.82 5.72 2.05
CA LYS A 73 14.04 5.27 1.34
C LYS A 73 15.00 4.54 2.27
N THR A 74 15.83 3.65 1.71
CA THR A 74 16.94 3.01 2.44
C THR A 74 18.05 3.99 2.81
N ASP A 75 18.32 4.95 1.94
CA ASP A 75 19.29 6.01 2.13
C ASP A 75 18.54 7.29 2.52
N LEU A 76 18.42 7.55 3.82
CA LEU A 76 17.70 8.71 4.34
C LEU A 76 18.40 9.99 3.89
N LYS A 77 17.69 10.81 3.10
CA LYS A 77 18.12 12.11 2.61
C LYS A 77 16.90 13.00 2.40
N ILE A 78 17.11 14.31 2.36
CA ILE A 78 16.11 15.27 1.89
C ILE A 78 16.11 15.21 0.35
N ARG A 79 15.30 14.33 -0.23
CA ARG A 79 15.30 14.02 -1.67
C ARG A 79 13.90 13.89 -2.26
N MET A 80 13.67 14.54 -3.40
CA MET A 80 12.42 14.47 -4.17
C MET A 80 12.68 14.01 -5.60
N SER A 81 11.71 13.31 -6.20
CA SER A 81 11.72 13.08 -7.65
C SER A 81 11.37 14.36 -8.40
N HIS A 82 12.14 14.71 -9.42
CA HIS A 82 12.03 15.95 -10.16
C HIS A 82 12.18 15.76 -11.67
N ALA A 83 11.31 16.40 -12.46
CA ALA A 83 11.46 16.52 -13.91
C ALA A 83 11.40 17.99 -14.36
N GLU A 84 12.54 18.56 -14.74
CA GLU A 84 12.68 19.98 -15.09
C GLU A 84 11.74 20.42 -16.22
N ARG A 85 11.45 19.53 -17.18
CA ARG A 85 10.68 19.84 -18.40
C ARG A 85 9.24 19.30 -18.38
N ASN A 86 8.78 18.77 -17.25
CA ASN A 86 7.42 18.25 -17.13
C ASN A 86 6.73 18.88 -15.91
N PRO A 87 5.86 19.89 -16.11
CA PRO A 87 5.20 20.61 -15.03
C PRO A 87 4.43 19.70 -14.05
N VAL A 88 3.80 18.64 -14.56
CA VAL A 88 3.02 17.68 -13.75
C VAL A 88 3.94 16.75 -12.93
N ARG A 89 5.22 16.66 -13.30
CA ARG A 89 6.26 15.88 -12.62
C ARG A 89 7.34 16.78 -12.00
N TYR A 90 7.06 18.08 -11.89
CA TYR A 90 7.88 18.98 -11.11
C TYR A 90 7.81 18.56 -9.63
N TRP A 91 8.85 18.84 -8.84
CA TRP A 91 9.06 18.14 -7.57
C TRP A 91 7.98 18.44 -6.52
N ASP A 92 7.48 19.67 -6.52
CA ASP A 92 6.41 20.20 -5.66
C ASP A 92 5.08 20.37 -6.40
N ALA A 93 4.93 19.80 -7.61
CA ALA A 93 3.66 19.85 -8.33
C ALA A 93 2.54 19.28 -7.44
N GLY A 94 1.51 20.10 -7.19
CA GLY A 94 0.36 19.77 -6.34
C GLY A 94 0.56 19.97 -4.83
N LEU A 95 1.76 20.35 -4.40
CA LEU A 95 2.07 20.69 -3.00
C LEU A 95 1.89 22.20 -2.75
N ARG A 96 1.32 22.56 -1.60
CA ARG A 96 1.27 23.94 -1.09
C ARG A 96 2.51 24.20 -0.25
N SER A 97 2.94 25.45 -0.14
CA SER A 97 4.08 25.84 0.69
C SER A 97 3.92 25.45 2.16
N ASP A 98 2.70 25.27 2.67
CA ASP A 98 2.45 24.87 4.07
C ASP A 98 2.22 23.37 4.28
N ASP A 99 2.25 22.57 3.20
CA ASP A 99 2.30 21.12 3.31
C ASP A 99 3.63 20.65 3.93
N LEU A 100 3.63 19.43 4.45
CA LEU A 100 4.83 18.80 5.00
C LEU A 100 5.32 17.66 4.09
N ILE A 101 6.62 17.41 4.11
CA ILE A 101 7.23 16.20 3.56
C ILE A 101 7.81 15.40 4.73
N ALA A 102 7.37 14.16 4.88
CA ALA A 102 7.86 13.22 5.88
C ALA A 102 8.95 12.33 5.24
N PHE A 103 10.21 12.53 5.63
CA PHE A 103 11.32 11.65 5.24
C PHE A 103 11.51 10.57 6.29
N ILE A 104 11.45 9.31 5.86
CA ILE A 104 11.55 8.15 6.74
C ILE A 104 12.52 7.12 6.15
N ALA A 105 13.44 6.64 6.99
CA ALA A 105 14.35 5.58 6.60
C ALA A 105 13.61 4.24 6.56
N CYS A 106 13.99 3.35 5.64
CA CYS A 106 13.51 1.98 5.58
C CYS A 106 14.69 1.01 5.53
N HIS A 107 14.66 0.02 6.41
CA HIS A 107 15.68 -1.03 6.50
C HIS A 107 15.14 -2.32 5.91
N ASN A 108 16.06 -3.22 5.59
CA ASN A 108 15.71 -4.56 5.13
C ASN A 108 16.18 -5.56 6.17
N ASN A 109 15.25 -6.37 6.65
CA ASN A 109 15.51 -7.50 7.52
C ASN A 109 15.11 -8.78 6.77
N GLY A 110 16.06 -9.39 6.06
CA GLY A 110 15.79 -10.46 5.12
C GLY A 110 14.89 -10.00 3.96
N SER A 111 13.73 -10.63 3.80
CA SER A 111 12.70 -10.27 2.82
C SER A 111 11.76 -9.15 3.30
N MET A 112 11.82 -8.77 4.58
CA MET A 112 10.89 -7.80 5.18
C MET A 112 11.45 -6.39 5.14
N VAL A 113 10.61 -5.45 4.73
CA VAL A 113 10.91 -4.01 4.75
C VAL A 113 10.41 -3.43 6.09
N CYS A 114 11.31 -2.79 6.84
CA CYS A 114 11.02 -2.22 8.15
C CYS A 114 11.26 -0.71 8.13
N PRO A 115 10.23 0.14 8.27
CA PRO A 115 10.42 1.59 8.39
C PRO A 115 11.03 1.93 9.76
N ALA A 116 11.82 3.01 9.81
CA ALA A 116 12.29 3.62 11.06
C ALA A 116 11.11 4.07 11.92
N GLN A 117 11.30 4.20 13.24
CA GLN A 117 10.19 4.53 14.14
C GLN A 117 9.64 5.94 13.92
N THR A 118 10.49 6.89 13.53
CA THR A 118 10.12 8.30 13.38
C THR A 118 10.51 8.84 12.01
N ALA A 119 9.57 9.53 11.36
CA ALA A 119 9.87 10.38 10.21
C ALA A 119 10.34 11.77 10.66
N MET A 120 11.14 12.42 9.82
CA MET A 120 11.49 13.84 9.94
C MET A 120 10.66 14.67 8.96
N TYR A 121 10.06 15.75 9.46
CA TYR A 121 9.11 16.55 8.69
C TYR A 121 9.73 17.88 8.30
N PHE A 122 9.58 18.27 7.03
CA PHE A 122 10.01 19.56 6.53
C PHE A 122 8.85 20.24 5.80
N LYS A 123 8.76 21.56 5.92
CA LYS A 123 7.75 22.33 5.21
C LYS A 123 8.13 22.47 3.74
N VAL A 124 7.18 22.30 2.83
CA VAL A 124 7.41 22.44 1.39
C VAL A 124 7.95 23.84 1.05
N GLY A 125 7.42 24.88 1.68
CA GLY A 125 7.89 26.27 1.52
C GLY A 125 9.37 26.46 1.89
N ASP A 126 9.89 25.70 2.84
CA ASP A 126 11.31 25.75 3.22
C ASP A 126 12.19 25.10 2.16
N LEU A 127 11.72 24.02 1.53
CA LEU A 127 12.41 23.42 0.37
C LEU A 127 12.34 24.34 -0.85
N GLN A 128 11.20 24.99 -1.11
CA GLN A 128 11.04 25.99 -2.17
C GLN A 128 12.02 27.15 -1.98
N ALA A 129 12.09 27.71 -0.77
CA ALA A 129 12.98 28.83 -0.45
C ALA A 129 14.47 28.47 -0.56
N THR A 130 14.83 27.18 -0.47
CA THR A 130 16.21 26.70 -0.54
C THR A 130 16.50 25.88 -1.79
N PHE A 131 15.64 25.96 -2.81
CA PHE A 131 15.73 25.19 -4.04
C PHE A 131 17.08 25.34 -4.75
N GLU A 132 17.66 26.54 -4.72
CA GLU A 132 18.99 26.83 -5.29
C GLU A 132 20.14 26.03 -4.66
N THR A 133 19.96 25.55 -3.43
CA THR A 133 20.95 24.71 -2.74
C THR A 133 20.84 23.22 -3.12
N ALA A 134 19.71 22.84 -3.74
CA ALA A 134 19.45 21.47 -4.11
C ALA A 134 20.33 21.04 -5.30
N LYS A 135 20.74 19.77 -5.27
CA LYS A 135 21.58 19.17 -6.32
C LYS A 135 20.76 18.17 -7.10
N LEU A 136 20.78 18.32 -8.42
CA LEU A 136 20.09 17.41 -9.33
C LEU A 136 21.02 16.25 -9.70
N GLY A 137 20.63 15.04 -9.29
CA GLY A 137 21.35 13.79 -9.58
C GLY A 137 21.34 13.41 -11.05
N PRO A 138 22.04 12.34 -11.46
CA PRO A 138 21.96 11.84 -12.83
C PRO A 138 20.54 11.40 -13.20
N PRO A 139 20.21 11.30 -14.51
CA PRO A 139 19.00 10.60 -14.96
C PRO A 139 18.88 9.23 -14.32
N LYS A 140 17.67 8.86 -13.88
CA LYS A 140 17.38 7.47 -13.51
C LYS A 140 17.53 6.57 -14.75
N SER A 141 17.69 5.26 -14.54
CA SER A 141 17.87 4.32 -15.64
C SER A 141 16.73 4.43 -16.67
N ALA A 142 16.98 4.07 -17.92
CA ALA A 142 15.99 4.17 -19.00
C ALA A 142 14.65 3.44 -18.69
N SER A 143 14.65 2.48 -17.75
CA SER A 143 13.47 1.77 -17.27
C SER A 143 12.68 2.49 -16.16
N GLU A 144 13.26 3.49 -15.49
CA GLU A 144 12.67 4.19 -14.33
C GLU A 144 12.07 5.57 -14.67
N GLY A 145 12.15 5.97 -15.94
CA GLY A 145 11.59 7.23 -16.46
C GLY A 145 12.56 8.42 -16.42
N ALA A 146 12.13 9.55 -16.97
CA ALA A 146 12.95 10.76 -17.14
C ALA A 146 13.14 11.58 -15.84
N GLU A 147 12.60 11.13 -14.71
CA GLU A 147 12.72 11.82 -13.43
C GLU A 147 14.14 11.67 -12.85
N ARG A 148 14.63 12.72 -12.21
CA ARG A 148 15.94 12.80 -11.55
C ARG A 148 15.76 13.01 -10.05
N ASP A 149 16.74 12.59 -9.28
CA ASP A 149 16.75 12.81 -7.84
C ASP A 149 17.23 14.24 -7.53
N LEU A 150 16.34 15.09 -7.05
CA LEU A 150 16.67 16.42 -6.53
C LEU A 150 16.93 16.31 -5.03
N THR A 151 18.16 16.59 -4.58
CA THR A 151 18.60 16.35 -3.19
C THR A 151 19.14 17.61 -2.53
N TRP A 152 18.61 17.97 -1.37
CA TRP A 152 19.16 19.03 -0.53
C TRP A 152 20.30 18.47 0.33
N PRO A 153 21.47 19.14 0.39
CA PRO A 153 22.58 18.69 1.21
C PRO A 153 22.19 18.57 2.69
N CYS A 154 22.41 17.39 3.26
CA CYS A 154 22.12 17.08 4.65
C CYS A 154 23.20 16.15 5.24
N THR A 155 23.21 16.03 6.57
CA THR A 155 24.14 15.19 7.33
C THR A 155 23.34 14.14 8.10
N VAL A 156 23.59 12.88 7.79
CA VAL A 156 23.00 11.72 8.46
C VAL A 156 24.12 10.90 9.10
N PRO A 157 24.16 10.74 10.43
CA PRO A 157 25.14 9.90 11.11
C PRO A 157 25.00 8.44 10.72
N LYS A 158 26.08 7.65 10.84
CA LYS A 158 26.07 6.21 10.49
C LYS A 158 25.79 5.28 11.66
N GLN A 159 25.93 5.78 12.88
CA GLN A 159 25.77 5.04 14.14
C GLN A 159 24.98 5.90 15.10
N ASP A 160 24.39 5.26 16.11
CA ASP A 160 23.72 5.94 17.21
C ASP A 160 24.74 6.70 18.07
N GLY A 161 24.29 7.78 18.69
CA GLY A 161 25.17 8.56 19.55
C GLY A 161 24.52 9.79 20.17
N VAL A 162 25.37 10.61 20.76
CA VAL A 162 25.00 11.86 21.43
C VAL A 162 25.82 13.03 20.89
N VAL A 163 25.19 14.20 20.83
CA VAL A 163 25.85 15.45 20.45
C VAL A 163 26.64 16.00 21.62
N LEU A 164 27.96 16.12 21.46
CA LEU A 164 28.86 16.67 22.48
C LEU A 164 28.92 18.20 22.45
N SER A 165 28.91 18.79 21.26
CA SER A 165 28.93 20.24 21.08
C SER A 165 28.44 20.64 19.69
N VAL A 166 27.80 21.80 19.61
CA VAL A 166 27.42 22.45 18.34
C VAL A 166 27.96 23.86 18.35
N ASP A 167 28.68 24.24 17.29
CA ASP A 167 29.07 25.62 17.01
C ASP A 167 28.64 26.01 15.59
N GLY A 168 28.85 27.27 15.19
CA GLY A 168 28.43 27.79 13.88
C GLY A 168 29.09 27.10 12.67
N ASN A 169 30.13 26.29 12.88
CA ASN A 169 30.90 25.64 11.82
C ASN A 169 30.82 24.11 11.85
N ARG A 170 30.53 23.49 13.01
CA ARG A 170 30.60 22.03 13.18
C ARG A 170 29.69 21.48 14.27
N ILE A 171 29.39 20.18 14.15
CA ILE A 171 28.76 19.35 15.17
C ILE A 171 29.78 18.29 15.59
N CYS A 172 30.06 18.19 16.89
CA CYS A 172 30.87 17.13 17.47
C CYS A 172 29.96 16.12 18.17
N THR A 173 30.19 14.84 17.93
CA THR A 173 29.38 13.73 18.43
C THR A 173 30.26 12.65 19.03
N GLU A 174 29.68 11.84 19.90
CA GLU A 174 30.24 10.58 20.36
C GLU A 174 29.24 9.47 20.01
N PHE A 175 29.69 8.49 19.25
CA PHE A 175 28.87 7.30 18.98
C PHE A 175 28.84 6.40 20.20
N ASP A 176 27.81 5.56 20.29
CA ASP A 176 27.68 4.57 21.38
C ASP A 176 28.85 3.56 21.40
N SER A 177 29.61 3.45 20.31
CA SER A 177 30.89 2.71 20.24
C SER A 177 32.06 3.41 20.96
N GLY A 178 31.85 4.61 21.51
CA GLY A 178 32.89 5.46 22.12
C GLY A 178 33.71 6.28 21.12
N ARG A 179 33.49 6.11 19.81
CA ARG A 179 34.19 6.88 18.78
C ARG A 179 33.62 8.29 18.68
N LYS A 180 34.51 9.28 18.79
CA LYS A 180 34.17 10.68 18.49
C LYS A 180 34.20 10.96 16.99
N GLN A 181 33.24 11.75 16.52
CA GLN A 181 33.13 12.17 15.12
C GLN A 181 32.71 13.63 15.03
N THR A 182 33.37 14.38 14.15
CA THR A 182 33.03 15.77 13.84
C THR A 182 32.44 15.86 12.44
N TYR A 183 31.40 16.69 12.30
CA TYR A 183 30.72 16.98 11.04
C TYR A 183 30.79 18.49 10.78
N SER A 184 31.41 18.90 9.66
CA SER A 184 31.42 20.30 9.25
C SER A 184 30.07 20.70 8.64
N LEU A 185 29.57 21.87 9.02
CA LEU A 185 28.29 22.39 8.54
C LEU A 185 28.39 22.82 7.08
N ASN A 186 29.42 23.57 6.68
CA ASN A 186 29.65 24.00 5.29
C ASN A 186 28.38 24.58 4.63
N GLY A 187 27.77 25.59 5.27
CA GLY A 187 26.52 26.21 4.82
C GLY A 187 25.23 25.47 5.23
N LYS A 188 25.34 24.35 5.95
CA LYS A 188 24.18 23.69 6.58
C LYS A 188 23.86 24.31 7.94
N ILE A 189 22.62 24.18 8.34
CA ILE A 189 22.10 24.53 9.67
C ILE A 189 22.09 23.26 10.51
N ALA A 190 22.55 23.34 11.76
CA ALA A 190 22.43 22.24 12.71
C ALA A 190 20.97 22.11 13.18
N TYR A 191 20.45 20.87 13.25
CA TYR A 191 19.09 20.58 13.71
C TYR A 191 19.04 20.04 15.15
N VAL A 192 20.22 19.89 15.76
CA VAL A 192 20.43 19.30 17.08
C VAL A 192 21.17 20.27 17.98
N SER A 193 21.04 20.07 19.28
CA SER A 193 21.72 20.80 20.34
C SER A 193 22.64 19.87 21.14
N THR A 194 23.57 20.44 21.91
CA THR A 194 24.40 19.68 22.85
C THR A 194 23.53 18.84 23.80
N GLY A 195 23.84 17.55 23.92
CA GLY A 195 23.09 16.60 24.73
C GLY A 195 22.00 15.82 23.98
N ASP A 196 21.62 16.24 22.77
CA ASP A 196 20.63 15.51 21.98
C ASP A 196 21.17 14.12 21.57
N ARG A 197 20.32 13.09 21.67
CA ARG A 197 20.59 11.77 21.09
C ARG A 197 20.10 11.71 19.65
N PHE A 198 20.79 10.94 18.83
CA PHE A 198 20.39 10.64 17.46
C PHE A 198 20.54 9.15 17.15
N THR A 199 19.72 8.68 16.22
CA THR A 199 19.78 7.31 15.69
C THR A 199 20.51 7.33 14.35
N GLY A 200 21.51 6.48 14.21
CA GLY A 200 22.29 6.32 12.99
C GLY A 200 21.39 5.92 11.81
N LEU A 201 21.65 6.49 10.64
CA LEU A 201 20.90 6.28 9.39
C LEU A 201 19.44 6.74 9.40
N GLU A 202 18.88 7.06 10.57
CA GLU A 202 17.48 7.47 10.76
C GLU A 202 17.31 8.94 11.15
N SER A 203 18.38 9.61 11.57
CA SER A 203 18.37 11.03 11.97
C SER A 203 19.14 11.91 11.00
N ILE A 204 18.56 13.05 10.63
CA ILE A 204 19.25 14.14 9.94
C ILE A 204 19.63 15.17 11.00
N ILE A 205 20.94 15.37 11.21
CA ILE A 205 21.44 16.27 12.27
C ILE A 205 21.80 17.67 11.75
N ALA A 206 21.89 17.84 10.42
CA ALA A 206 22.08 19.13 9.79
C ALA A 206 21.64 19.11 8.32
N GLY A 207 21.24 20.26 7.76
CA GLY A 207 20.91 20.39 6.34
C GLY A 207 20.80 21.84 5.88
N THR A 208 20.70 22.04 4.56
CA THR A 208 20.53 23.39 3.97
C THR A 208 19.11 23.90 4.06
N VAL A 209 18.12 23.01 4.25
CA VAL A 209 16.74 23.39 4.52
C VAL A 209 16.64 23.92 5.96
N PRO A 210 15.78 24.92 6.24
CA PRO A 210 15.38 25.25 7.60
C PRO A 210 15.04 24.04 8.48
N ALA A 211 15.13 24.23 9.80
CA ALA A 211 15.02 23.14 10.77
C ALA A 211 13.72 22.32 10.61
N PRO A 212 13.77 20.99 10.85
CA PRO A 212 12.59 20.13 10.77
C PRO A 212 11.44 20.64 11.65
N VAL A 213 10.23 20.54 11.11
CA VAL A 213 8.99 20.91 11.81
C VAL A 213 8.62 19.78 12.78
N ARG A 214 8.24 20.13 14.00
CA ARG A 214 7.59 19.19 14.93
C ARG A 214 6.10 19.12 14.60
N PRO A 215 5.55 17.99 14.14
CA PRO A 215 4.13 17.94 13.73
C PRO A 215 3.16 18.36 14.83
N ALA A 216 3.48 18.11 16.10
CA ALA A 216 2.66 18.52 17.24
C ALA A 216 2.33 20.02 17.24
N THR A 217 3.21 20.89 16.71
CA THR A 217 2.97 22.33 16.59
C THR A 217 1.99 22.69 15.47
N ARG A 218 1.35 21.71 14.83
CA ARG A 218 0.30 21.92 13.83
C ARG A 218 -1.06 21.39 14.31
N LEU A 219 -1.15 20.83 15.52
CA LEU A 219 -2.41 20.33 16.08
C LEU A 219 -3.44 21.45 16.30
N GLN A 220 -2.96 22.68 16.52
CA GLN A 220 -3.77 23.88 16.69
C GLN A 220 -4.20 24.52 15.37
N ASN A 221 -3.76 24.01 14.22
CA ASN A 221 -4.20 24.53 12.93
C ASN A 221 -5.70 24.33 12.78
N THR A 222 -6.40 25.38 12.35
CA THR A 222 -7.82 25.36 12.04
C THR A 222 -8.02 25.55 10.55
N TRP A 223 -8.99 24.85 9.98
CA TRP A 223 -9.43 25.04 8.61
C TRP A 223 -10.91 24.67 8.49
N SER A 224 -11.54 25.03 7.38
CA SER A 224 -12.88 24.58 7.02
C SER A 224 -12.78 23.94 5.63
N PRO A 225 -13.09 22.63 5.48
CA PRO A 225 -13.15 22.01 4.17
C PRO A 225 -14.15 22.69 3.23
N LEU A 226 -15.24 23.26 3.75
CA LEU A 226 -16.26 23.93 2.92
C LEU A 226 -15.68 25.11 2.16
N ASP A 227 -14.77 25.86 2.77
CA ASP A 227 -14.14 27.05 2.17
C ASP A 227 -13.32 26.70 0.92
N LEU A 228 -12.87 25.43 0.83
CA LEU A 228 -12.03 24.94 -0.24
C LEU A 228 -12.81 24.17 -1.32
N LEU A 229 -14.11 23.88 -1.11
CA LEU A 229 -14.95 23.25 -2.13
C LEU A 229 -15.10 24.13 -3.39
N SER A 230 -14.95 25.45 -3.28
CA SER A 230 -14.99 26.39 -4.40
C SER A 230 -13.59 26.86 -4.84
N SER A 231 -12.51 26.21 -4.39
CA SER A 231 -11.15 26.58 -4.78
C SER A 231 -10.95 26.42 -6.28
N SER A 232 -10.22 27.35 -6.91
CA SER A 232 -9.81 27.21 -8.32
C SER A 232 -8.78 26.10 -8.54
N ILE A 233 -8.27 25.49 -7.47
CA ILE A 233 -7.26 24.41 -7.51
C ILE A 233 -7.95 23.08 -7.24
N ASP A 234 -7.94 22.17 -8.22
CA ASP A 234 -8.64 20.89 -8.16
C ASP A 234 -8.19 20.03 -6.97
N ILE A 235 -6.90 20.05 -6.65
CA ILE A 235 -6.33 19.33 -5.50
C ILE A 235 -6.90 19.85 -4.17
N ASP A 236 -7.22 21.13 -4.08
CA ASP A 236 -7.80 21.72 -2.88
C ASP A 236 -9.24 21.27 -2.71
N ARG A 237 -10.03 21.30 -3.80
CA ARG A 237 -11.40 20.76 -3.82
C ARG A 237 -11.42 19.27 -3.52
N TYR A 238 -10.49 18.49 -4.09
CA TYR A 238 -10.33 17.06 -3.82
C TYR A 238 -10.05 16.78 -2.34
N ALA A 239 -9.08 17.49 -1.74
CA ALA A 239 -8.73 17.32 -0.33
C ALA A 239 -9.87 17.73 0.61
N ALA A 240 -10.56 18.83 0.30
CA ALA A 240 -11.74 19.27 1.03
C ALA A 240 -12.86 18.24 1.00
N THR A 241 -13.20 17.78 -0.21
CA THR A 241 -14.21 16.77 -0.47
C THR A 241 -13.94 15.50 0.35
N LYS A 242 -12.73 14.96 0.25
CA LYS A 242 -12.33 13.73 0.92
C LYS A 242 -12.31 13.83 2.45
N ALA A 243 -12.12 15.02 3.00
CA ALA A 243 -12.15 15.25 4.44
C ALA A 243 -13.56 15.25 5.03
N LEU A 244 -14.57 15.70 4.27
CA LEU A 244 -15.91 16.00 4.79
C LEU A 244 -16.57 14.82 5.51
N PRO A 245 -16.54 13.57 5.02
CA PRO A 245 -17.13 12.44 5.74
C PRO A 245 -16.62 12.30 7.18
N PHE A 246 -15.36 12.68 7.42
CA PHE A 246 -14.66 12.54 8.69
C PHE A 246 -14.59 13.85 9.50
N TYR A 247 -15.08 14.97 8.95
CA TYR A 247 -14.99 16.28 9.59
C TYR A 247 -16.23 16.58 10.44
N GLU A 248 -16.24 16.06 11.67
CA GLU A 248 -17.42 16.08 12.57
C GLU A 248 -17.81 17.47 13.09
N ALA A 249 -16.94 18.48 12.94
CA ALA A 249 -17.23 19.84 13.37
C ALA A 249 -18.30 20.53 12.50
N ILE A 250 -18.69 19.93 11.37
CA ILE A 250 -19.76 20.42 10.50
C ILE A 250 -20.91 19.39 10.52
N PRO A 251 -22.17 19.82 10.72
CA PRO A 251 -23.33 18.93 10.68
C PRO A 251 -23.39 18.10 9.38
N ILE A 252 -23.79 16.82 9.49
CA ILE A 252 -23.84 15.91 8.33
C ILE A 252 -24.73 16.43 7.20
N THR A 253 -25.84 17.09 7.52
CA THR A 253 -26.76 17.72 6.56
C THR A 253 -26.07 18.78 5.72
N ASP A 254 -25.24 19.62 6.33
CA ASP A 254 -24.58 20.74 5.66
C ASP A 254 -23.47 20.23 4.75
N ARG A 255 -22.76 19.18 5.20
CA ARG A 255 -21.73 18.49 4.40
C ARG A 255 -22.33 17.82 3.16
N ILE A 256 -23.46 17.13 3.32
CA ILE A 256 -24.20 16.52 2.20
C ILE A 256 -24.67 17.61 1.24
N SER A 257 -25.35 18.64 1.74
CA SER A 257 -25.88 19.73 0.90
C SER A 257 -24.76 20.43 0.11
N ALA A 258 -23.62 20.70 0.74
CA ALA A 258 -22.50 21.35 0.07
C ALA A 258 -21.90 20.48 -1.04
N LEU A 259 -21.74 19.18 -0.81
CA LEU A 259 -21.22 18.25 -1.82
C LEU A 259 -22.22 18.03 -2.97
N GLU A 260 -23.52 17.94 -2.69
CA GLU A 260 -24.54 17.79 -3.73
C GLU A 260 -24.62 19.02 -4.63
N SER A 261 -24.56 20.23 -4.05
CA SER A 261 -24.44 21.47 -4.83
C SER A 261 -23.11 21.55 -5.58
N GLY A 262 -22.01 21.07 -4.99
CA GLY A 262 -20.71 20.99 -5.64
C GLY A 262 -20.73 20.10 -6.89
N LEU A 263 -21.41 18.95 -6.81
CA LEU A 263 -21.57 18.03 -7.95
C LEU A 263 -22.28 18.66 -9.15
N ASP A 264 -23.17 19.64 -8.93
CA ASP A 264 -23.91 20.31 -10.03
C ASP A 264 -23.01 21.21 -10.88
N ILE A 265 -21.84 21.61 -10.37
CA ILE A 265 -20.93 22.57 -11.01
C ILE A 265 -19.50 22.02 -11.22
N GLU A 266 -19.14 20.90 -10.59
CA GLU A 266 -17.80 20.35 -10.68
C GLU A 266 -17.51 19.79 -12.08
N THR A 267 -16.40 20.23 -12.67
CA THR A 267 -15.98 19.84 -14.02
C THR A 267 -14.84 18.82 -14.00
N ASP A 268 -14.07 18.72 -12.93
CA ASP A 268 -13.01 17.73 -12.82
C ASP A 268 -13.60 16.35 -12.48
N GLU A 269 -13.32 15.37 -13.34
CA GLU A 269 -13.81 13.99 -13.22
C GLU A 269 -13.37 13.31 -11.92
N ARG A 270 -12.16 13.61 -11.44
CA ARG A 270 -11.62 12.99 -10.22
C ARG A 270 -12.20 13.64 -8.97
N VAL A 271 -12.37 14.97 -8.97
CA VAL A 271 -13.02 15.68 -7.87
C VAL A 271 -14.49 15.26 -7.77
N SER A 272 -15.24 15.26 -8.88
CA SER A 272 -16.64 14.84 -8.88
C SER A 272 -16.82 13.37 -8.45
N LEU A 273 -15.92 12.47 -8.87
CA LEU A 273 -15.91 11.10 -8.38
C LEU A 273 -15.68 11.02 -6.86
N GLU A 274 -14.74 11.80 -6.31
CA GLU A 274 -14.49 11.85 -4.86
C GLU A 274 -15.64 12.51 -4.09
N MET A 275 -16.38 13.44 -4.72
CA MET A 275 -17.61 14.02 -4.15
C MET A 275 -18.67 12.92 -4.04
N GLY A 276 -18.86 12.13 -5.09
CA GLY A 276 -19.71 10.93 -5.07
C GLY A 276 -19.30 9.95 -3.96
N ALA A 277 -18.00 9.65 -3.86
CA ALA A 277 -17.44 8.80 -2.79
C ALA A 277 -17.77 9.32 -1.39
N SER A 278 -17.58 10.62 -1.17
CA SER A 278 -17.79 11.26 0.13
C SER A 278 -19.27 11.30 0.51
N LEU A 279 -20.14 11.57 -0.47
CA LEU A 279 -21.60 11.50 -0.31
C LEU A 279 -22.07 10.07 -0.01
N ALA A 280 -21.57 9.07 -0.73
CA ALA A 280 -21.92 7.67 -0.51
C ALA A 280 -21.52 7.18 0.90
N ARG A 281 -20.34 7.58 1.40
CA ARG A 281 -19.93 7.31 2.80
C ARG A 281 -20.86 7.92 3.85
N MET A 282 -21.60 8.96 3.48
CA MET A 282 -22.62 9.60 4.32
C MET A 282 -24.04 9.11 3.98
N ASN A 283 -24.18 7.98 3.28
CA ASN A 283 -25.43 7.34 2.86
C ASN A 283 -26.30 8.16 1.89
N SER A 284 -25.71 9.05 1.08
CA SER A 284 -26.44 9.72 0.00
C SER A 284 -26.55 8.81 -1.23
N ALA A 285 -27.79 8.53 -1.66
CA ALA A 285 -28.08 7.75 -2.87
C ALA A 285 -27.50 8.43 -4.12
N ARG A 286 -27.61 9.75 -4.22
CA ARG A 286 -27.02 10.54 -5.31
C ARG A 286 -25.49 10.35 -5.37
N GLY A 287 -24.84 10.29 -4.21
CA GLY A 287 -23.41 9.98 -4.12
C GLY A 287 -23.08 8.61 -4.71
N PHE A 288 -23.82 7.58 -4.31
CA PHE A 288 -23.64 6.23 -4.83
C PHE A 288 -23.89 6.16 -6.34
N ASP A 289 -25.00 6.71 -6.82
CA ASP A 289 -25.36 6.75 -8.24
C ASP A 289 -24.30 7.47 -9.08
N THR A 290 -23.67 8.51 -8.52
CA THR A 290 -22.55 9.21 -9.16
C THR A 290 -21.36 8.26 -9.38
N ILE A 291 -21.00 7.45 -8.39
CA ILE A 291 -19.91 6.47 -8.52
C ILE A 291 -20.24 5.46 -9.62
N ILE A 292 -21.46 4.91 -9.62
CA ILE A 292 -21.88 3.91 -10.62
C ILE A 292 -21.87 4.50 -12.03
N SER A 293 -22.42 5.70 -12.19
CA SER A 293 -22.43 6.42 -13.46
C SER A 293 -21.02 6.64 -13.99
N LYS A 294 -20.08 7.05 -13.14
CA LYS A 294 -18.67 7.26 -13.51
C LYS A 294 -17.92 5.97 -13.87
N ILE A 295 -18.29 4.84 -13.26
CA ILE A 295 -17.74 3.53 -13.63
C ILE A 295 -18.27 3.07 -15.00
N ALA A 296 -19.57 3.25 -15.24
CA ALA A 296 -20.23 2.79 -16.46
C ALA A 296 -19.95 3.71 -17.67
N ASN A 297 -19.91 5.01 -17.44
CA ASN A 297 -19.77 6.05 -18.48
C ASN A 297 -18.65 7.04 -18.09
N PRO A 298 -17.38 6.59 -18.06
CA PRO A 298 -16.28 7.45 -17.65
C PRO A 298 -16.00 8.54 -18.67
N GLY A 299 -15.74 9.77 -18.20
CA GLY A 299 -15.16 10.82 -19.05
C GLY A 299 -13.68 10.60 -19.36
N ILE A 300 -12.97 9.81 -18.54
CA ILE A 300 -11.53 9.53 -18.66
C ILE A 300 -11.25 8.07 -18.28
N ASP A 301 -10.40 7.38 -19.04
CA ASP A 301 -10.13 5.93 -18.93
C ASP A 301 -9.79 5.38 -17.53
N PHE A 302 -9.15 6.17 -16.66
CA PHE A 302 -8.74 5.70 -15.32
C PHE A 302 -9.87 5.77 -14.28
N ILE A 303 -10.95 6.49 -14.56
CA ILE A 303 -12.05 6.76 -13.61
C ILE A 303 -12.78 5.49 -13.14
N PRO A 304 -13.08 4.49 -14.00
CA PRO A 304 -13.75 3.28 -13.55
C PRO A 304 -12.96 2.51 -12.50
N MET A 305 -11.64 2.45 -12.67
CA MET A 305 -10.75 1.77 -11.72
C MET A 305 -10.76 2.44 -10.35
N GLU A 306 -10.70 3.78 -10.32
CA GLU A 306 -10.82 4.55 -9.08
C GLU A 306 -12.22 4.37 -8.45
N GLY A 307 -13.28 4.29 -9.26
CA GLY A 307 -14.63 3.98 -8.80
C GLY A 307 -14.73 2.62 -8.11
N VAL A 308 -14.11 1.57 -8.68
CA VAL A 308 -14.05 0.24 -8.05
C VAL A 308 -13.29 0.27 -6.72
N PHE A 309 -12.21 1.05 -6.62
CA PHE A 309 -11.51 1.23 -5.35
C PHE A 309 -12.34 2.00 -4.32
N ILE A 310 -13.15 2.96 -4.76
CA ILE A 310 -14.10 3.65 -3.87
C ILE A 310 -15.12 2.66 -3.30
N LEU A 311 -15.73 1.82 -4.15
CA LEU A 311 -16.66 0.78 -3.70
C LEU A 311 -15.98 -0.19 -2.71
N THR A 312 -14.73 -0.55 -2.98
CA THR A 312 -13.90 -1.38 -2.08
C THR A 312 -13.72 -0.74 -0.72
N GLU A 313 -13.52 0.57 -0.64
CA GLU A 313 -13.30 1.27 0.64
C GLU A 313 -14.58 1.67 1.38
N ILE A 314 -15.71 1.77 0.68
CA ILE A 314 -17.02 1.94 1.33
C ILE A 314 -17.43 0.62 1.97
N ALA A 315 -17.23 -0.49 1.26
CA ALA A 315 -17.38 -1.86 1.77
C ALA A 315 -18.73 -2.18 2.43
N ASP A 316 -19.79 -1.45 2.08
CA ASP A 316 -21.15 -1.73 2.54
C ASP A 316 -21.84 -2.75 1.62
N ARG A 317 -23.06 -3.14 2.00
CA ARG A 317 -23.84 -4.14 1.24
C ARG A 317 -24.07 -3.71 -0.21
N GLN A 318 -24.37 -2.43 -0.44
CA GLN A 318 -24.66 -1.92 -1.77
C GLN A 318 -23.41 -1.93 -2.65
N SER A 319 -22.27 -1.52 -2.10
CA SER A 319 -20.97 -1.58 -2.76
C SER A 319 -20.56 -3.02 -3.08
N LEU A 320 -20.80 -3.97 -2.16
CA LEU A 320 -20.51 -5.38 -2.40
C LEU A 320 -21.33 -5.95 -3.56
N MET A 321 -22.63 -5.64 -3.62
CA MET A 321 -23.49 -6.08 -4.73
C MET A 321 -22.98 -5.53 -6.07
N GLU A 322 -22.55 -4.28 -6.10
CA GLU A 322 -22.00 -3.69 -7.31
C GLU A 322 -20.64 -4.29 -7.69
N LEU A 323 -19.74 -4.52 -6.72
CA LEU A 323 -18.47 -5.21 -6.98
C LEU A 323 -18.69 -6.59 -7.58
N GLN A 324 -19.68 -7.36 -7.11
CA GLN A 324 -20.05 -8.65 -7.71
C GLN A 324 -20.60 -8.49 -9.14
N ARG A 325 -21.43 -7.46 -9.38
CA ARG A 325 -21.93 -7.14 -10.74
C ARG A 325 -20.78 -6.82 -11.68
N ILE A 326 -19.86 -5.94 -11.27
CA ILE A 326 -18.67 -5.56 -12.05
C ILE A 326 -17.78 -6.77 -12.31
N ALA A 327 -17.55 -7.60 -11.30
CA ALA A 327 -16.72 -8.81 -11.42
C ALA A 327 -17.30 -9.83 -12.41
N THR A 328 -18.61 -9.84 -12.68
CA THR A 328 -19.27 -10.77 -13.61
C THR A 328 -19.67 -10.14 -14.95
N ALA A 329 -19.54 -8.82 -15.08
CA ALA A 329 -19.95 -8.06 -16.25
C ALA A 329 -19.08 -8.36 -17.48
N ARG A 330 -19.74 -8.70 -18.60
CA ARG A 330 -19.08 -9.07 -19.86
C ARG A 330 -18.37 -7.90 -20.52
N GLU A 331 -18.88 -6.69 -20.31
CA GLU A 331 -18.28 -5.46 -20.81
C GLU A 331 -16.87 -5.20 -20.27
N TYR A 332 -16.48 -5.86 -19.16
CA TYR A 332 -15.16 -5.73 -18.54
C TYR A 332 -14.26 -6.96 -18.78
N PHE A 333 -14.60 -7.88 -19.69
CA PHE A 333 -13.73 -9.02 -20.00
C PHE A 333 -12.38 -8.56 -20.56
N GLY A 334 -11.30 -9.14 -20.07
CA GLY A 334 -9.92 -8.73 -20.40
C GLY A 334 -9.49 -7.40 -19.76
N ASN A 335 -10.31 -6.84 -18.86
CA ASN A 335 -10.02 -5.58 -18.18
C ASN A 335 -9.71 -5.80 -16.69
N GLU A 336 -8.66 -5.15 -16.20
CA GLU A 336 -8.19 -5.22 -14.81
C GLU A 336 -9.23 -4.73 -13.77
N ILE A 337 -10.29 -4.06 -14.22
CA ILE A 337 -11.47 -3.71 -13.40
C ILE A 337 -12.12 -4.95 -12.75
N ARG A 338 -12.23 -6.09 -13.47
CA ARG A 338 -12.81 -7.33 -12.91
C ARG A 338 -11.99 -7.89 -11.74
N PRO A 339 -10.68 -8.18 -11.89
CA PRO A 339 -9.87 -8.66 -10.78
C PRO A 339 -9.76 -7.63 -9.64
N ALA A 340 -9.86 -6.33 -9.92
CA ALA A 340 -9.94 -5.31 -8.89
C ALA A 340 -11.22 -5.37 -8.07
N ALA A 341 -12.36 -5.63 -8.73
CA ALA A 341 -13.61 -5.83 -8.02
C ALA A 341 -13.55 -7.08 -7.12
N VAL A 342 -13.01 -8.19 -7.64
CA VAL A 342 -12.79 -9.42 -6.85
C VAL A 342 -11.84 -9.19 -5.68
N TRP A 343 -10.76 -8.44 -5.89
CA TRP A 343 -9.84 -8.04 -4.81
C TRP A 343 -10.54 -7.22 -3.72
N GLY A 344 -11.47 -6.35 -4.12
CA GLY A 344 -12.28 -5.54 -3.22
C GLY A 344 -13.29 -6.36 -2.40
N ILE A 345 -13.88 -7.39 -3.01
CA ILE A 345 -14.79 -8.34 -2.31
C ILE A 345 -14.04 -9.06 -1.17
N GLY A 346 -12.82 -9.52 -1.44
CA GLY A 346 -12.04 -10.34 -0.51
C GLY A 346 -11.04 -9.57 0.35
N LYS A 347 -9.92 -9.16 -0.24
CA LYS A 347 -8.71 -8.79 0.52
C LYS A 347 -8.74 -7.39 1.14
N ALA A 348 -9.31 -6.42 0.44
CA ALA A 348 -9.20 -5.00 0.81
C ALA A 348 -10.49 -4.38 1.37
N GLY A 349 -11.66 -4.96 1.08
CA GLY A 349 -12.97 -4.41 1.45
C GLY A 349 -13.72 -5.27 2.46
N ALA A 350 -14.93 -5.70 2.10
CA ALA A 350 -15.90 -6.31 3.01
C ALA A 350 -15.52 -7.71 3.54
N LYS A 351 -14.45 -8.33 3.02
CA LYS A 351 -14.05 -9.72 3.33
C LYS A 351 -15.21 -10.71 3.15
N ALA A 352 -15.97 -10.53 2.07
CA ALA A 352 -17.10 -11.38 1.71
C ALA A 352 -16.60 -12.66 1.03
N TYR A 353 -15.93 -13.52 1.80
CA TYR A 353 -15.24 -14.72 1.29
C TYR A 353 -16.17 -15.72 0.59
N ASP A 354 -17.42 -15.83 1.03
CA ASP A 354 -18.44 -16.64 0.38
C ASP A 354 -18.68 -16.22 -1.07
N SER A 355 -18.63 -14.92 -1.33
CA SER A 355 -18.82 -14.32 -2.65
C SER A 355 -17.66 -14.61 -3.60
N LEU A 356 -16.48 -14.93 -3.09
CA LEU A 356 -15.29 -15.25 -3.89
C LEU A 356 -15.38 -16.63 -4.56
N ILE A 357 -16.15 -17.56 -3.97
CA ILE A 357 -16.20 -18.97 -4.41
C ILE A 357 -16.57 -19.10 -5.89
N GLN A 358 -17.49 -18.26 -6.38
CA GLN A 358 -17.94 -18.29 -7.77
C GLN A 358 -16.83 -17.96 -8.78
N PHE A 359 -15.78 -17.26 -8.35
CA PHE A 359 -14.67 -16.82 -9.21
C PHE A 359 -13.50 -17.80 -9.23
N LEU A 360 -13.55 -18.90 -8.47
CA LEU A 360 -12.49 -19.93 -8.44
C LEU A 360 -12.44 -20.80 -9.70
N ASP A 361 -13.40 -20.64 -10.61
CA ASP A 361 -13.42 -21.31 -11.92
C ASP A 361 -13.68 -20.30 -13.05
N ASP A 362 -13.38 -19.01 -12.84
CA ASP A 362 -13.55 -17.99 -13.87
C ASP A 362 -12.67 -18.30 -15.08
N HIS A 363 -13.15 -18.01 -16.28
CA HIS A 363 -12.38 -18.19 -17.52
C HIS A 363 -11.10 -17.34 -17.56
N GLU A 364 -11.06 -16.18 -16.91
CA GLU A 364 -9.88 -15.32 -16.84
C GLU A 364 -8.99 -15.69 -15.65
N ASP A 365 -7.76 -16.14 -15.91
CA ASP A 365 -6.82 -16.56 -14.86
C ASP A 365 -6.53 -15.45 -13.85
N ASP A 366 -6.47 -14.18 -14.29
CA ASP A 366 -6.27 -13.04 -13.39
C ASP A 366 -7.42 -12.92 -12.38
N VAL A 367 -8.66 -13.18 -12.78
CA VAL A 367 -9.81 -13.17 -11.87
C VAL A 367 -9.70 -14.30 -10.84
N VAL A 368 -9.34 -15.50 -11.28
CA VAL A 368 -9.12 -16.67 -10.40
C VAL A 368 -8.01 -16.39 -9.38
N LEU A 369 -6.86 -15.84 -9.83
CA LEU A 369 -5.73 -15.51 -8.95
C LEU A 369 -6.10 -14.49 -7.88
N HIS A 370 -6.90 -13.46 -8.22
CA HIS A 370 -7.38 -12.48 -7.25
C HIS A 370 -8.44 -13.05 -6.31
N ALA A 371 -9.27 -13.99 -6.76
CA ALA A 371 -10.21 -14.71 -5.90
C ALA A 371 -9.47 -15.55 -4.86
N ILE A 372 -8.48 -16.34 -5.29
CA ILE A 372 -7.62 -17.14 -4.41
C ILE A 372 -6.92 -16.24 -3.39
N ALA A 373 -6.25 -15.17 -3.85
CA ALA A 373 -5.54 -14.23 -2.98
C ALA A 373 -6.47 -13.40 -2.07
N GLY A 374 -7.77 -13.40 -2.36
CA GLY A 374 -8.80 -12.73 -1.57
C GLY A 374 -9.08 -13.43 -0.24
N PHE A 375 -8.86 -14.73 -0.13
CA PHE A 375 -8.99 -15.49 1.12
C PHE A 375 -7.84 -15.20 2.10
N ASP A 376 -8.11 -15.37 3.38
CA ASP A 376 -7.14 -15.17 4.46
C ASP A 376 -7.46 -16.08 5.66
N THR A 377 -6.58 -16.09 6.65
CA THR A 377 -6.66 -16.92 7.86
C THR A 377 -7.95 -16.73 8.66
N ASP A 378 -8.64 -15.59 8.53
CA ASP A 378 -9.92 -15.29 9.16
C ASP A 378 -11.15 -15.71 8.31
N THR A 379 -10.96 -16.57 7.31
CA THR A 379 -12.08 -17.14 6.53
C THR A 379 -13.03 -17.96 7.42
N PRO A 380 -14.35 -17.67 7.42
CA PRO A 380 -15.31 -18.39 8.25
C PRO A 380 -15.42 -19.89 7.94
N ASN A 381 -15.68 -20.69 8.97
CA ASN A 381 -15.78 -22.16 8.89
C ASN A 381 -16.81 -22.67 7.87
N ASN A 382 -17.94 -21.96 7.69
CA ASN A 382 -18.93 -22.33 6.69
C ASN A 382 -18.42 -22.14 5.25
N VAL A 383 -17.60 -21.11 5.01
CA VAL A 383 -16.95 -20.88 3.72
C VAL A 383 -15.89 -21.96 3.47
N ILE A 384 -15.10 -22.32 4.49
CA ILE A 384 -14.16 -23.44 4.41
C ILE A 384 -14.88 -24.76 4.07
N GLY A 385 -16.04 -25.02 4.69
CA GLY A 385 -16.88 -26.18 4.36
C GLY A 385 -17.30 -26.20 2.90
N SER A 386 -17.74 -25.05 2.35
CA SER A 386 -18.09 -24.93 0.93
C SER A 386 -16.89 -25.19 0.00
N LEU A 387 -15.71 -24.67 0.35
CA LEU A 387 -14.47 -24.94 -0.40
C LEU A 387 -14.14 -26.43 -0.41
N ILE A 388 -14.21 -27.10 0.74
CA ILE A 388 -13.93 -28.55 0.83
C ILE A 388 -14.95 -29.37 0.04
N ASN A 389 -16.23 -28.97 0.04
CA ASN A 389 -17.23 -29.60 -0.81
C ASN A 389 -16.87 -29.48 -2.30
N LEU A 390 -16.30 -28.35 -2.74
CA LEU A 390 -15.82 -28.19 -4.11
C LEU A 390 -14.63 -29.09 -4.46
N LEU A 391 -13.81 -29.52 -3.50
CA LEU A 391 -12.81 -30.57 -3.76
C LEU A 391 -13.48 -31.88 -4.18
N VAL A 392 -14.65 -32.19 -3.62
CA VAL A 392 -15.42 -33.39 -3.97
C VAL A 392 -16.17 -33.21 -5.28
N THR A 393 -16.91 -32.10 -5.44
CA THR A 393 -17.90 -31.94 -6.52
C THR A 393 -17.41 -31.14 -7.73
N GLY A 394 -16.35 -30.34 -7.58
CA GLY A 394 -15.86 -29.41 -8.61
C GLY A 394 -15.15 -30.10 -9.77
N ASN A 395 -14.87 -29.34 -10.83
CA ASN A 395 -13.97 -29.78 -11.90
C ASN A 395 -12.50 -29.60 -11.49
N ASP A 396 -11.57 -30.18 -12.24
CA ASP A 396 -10.15 -30.18 -11.86
C ASP A 396 -9.52 -28.78 -11.78
N ARG A 397 -9.97 -27.82 -12.61
CA ARG A 397 -9.50 -26.43 -12.55
C ARG A 397 -9.94 -25.76 -11.25
N GLN A 398 -11.23 -25.86 -10.93
CA GLN A 398 -11.80 -25.34 -9.70
C GLN A 398 -11.18 -25.98 -8.46
N ARG A 399 -10.97 -27.31 -8.47
CA ARG A 399 -10.32 -28.04 -7.38
C ARG A 399 -8.88 -27.54 -7.15
N GLY A 400 -8.13 -27.31 -8.22
CA GLY A 400 -6.80 -26.72 -8.15
C GLY A 400 -6.80 -25.34 -7.48
N ALA A 401 -7.74 -24.47 -7.87
CA ALA A 401 -7.90 -23.15 -7.26
C ALA A 401 -8.28 -23.23 -5.77
N VAL A 402 -9.17 -24.17 -5.42
CA VAL A 402 -9.56 -24.42 -4.03
C VAL A 402 -8.38 -24.89 -3.17
N CYS A 403 -7.53 -25.79 -3.68
CA CYS A 403 -6.32 -26.22 -2.96
C CYS A 403 -5.45 -25.01 -2.60
N GLU A 404 -5.22 -24.10 -3.56
CA GLU A 404 -4.42 -22.89 -3.31
C GLU A 404 -5.10 -21.92 -2.33
N ALA A 405 -6.43 -21.77 -2.40
CA ALA A 405 -7.17 -20.95 -1.44
C ALA A 405 -7.06 -21.51 -0.01
N LEU A 406 -7.26 -22.83 0.17
CA LEU A 406 -7.09 -23.50 1.46
C LEU A 406 -5.66 -23.41 1.98
N ARG A 407 -4.66 -23.44 1.09
CA ARG A 407 -3.25 -23.19 1.42
C ARG A 407 -2.99 -21.78 1.95
N LEU A 408 -3.73 -20.77 1.51
CA LEU A 408 -3.61 -19.41 2.04
C LEU A 408 -4.36 -19.23 3.37
N ILE A 409 -5.43 -19.99 3.60
CA ILE A 409 -6.18 -19.97 4.86
C ILE A 409 -5.39 -20.69 5.98
N ASP A 410 -4.75 -21.83 5.66
CA ASP A 410 -3.83 -22.63 6.50
C ASP A 410 -4.08 -22.54 8.02
N ASN A 411 -5.22 -23.08 8.47
CA ASN A 411 -5.58 -23.15 9.88
C ASN A 411 -5.99 -24.57 10.31
N GLU A 412 -6.09 -24.79 11.61
CA GLU A 412 -6.41 -26.10 12.19
C GLU A 412 -7.76 -26.65 11.71
N TYR A 413 -8.75 -25.78 11.51
CA TYR A 413 -10.07 -26.18 11.02
C TYR A 413 -10.00 -26.73 9.59
N VAL A 414 -9.24 -26.09 8.70
CA VAL A 414 -8.98 -26.59 7.33
C VAL A 414 -8.38 -28.00 7.38
N ILE A 415 -7.36 -28.21 8.21
CA ILE A 415 -6.68 -29.51 8.33
C ILE A 415 -7.69 -30.59 8.77
N ASN A 416 -8.42 -30.34 9.85
CA ASN A 416 -9.37 -31.31 10.40
C ASN A 416 -10.49 -31.66 9.41
N GLN A 417 -11.01 -30.66 8.69
CA GLN A 417 -12.07 -30.89 7.71
C GLN A 417 -11.55 -31.62 6.46
N LEU A 418 -10.31 -31.38 6.02
CA LEU A 418 -9.70 -32.13 4.91
C LEU A 418 -9.47 -33.60 5.29
N ILE A 419 -9.03 -33.88 6.51
CA ILE A 419 -8.89 -35.26 7.04
C ILE A 419 -10.25 -35.96 7.01
N GLN A 420 -11.27 -35.34 7.60
CA GLN A 420 -12.62 -35.89 7.63
C GLN A 420 -13.16 -36.15 6.22
N ALA A 421 -13.00 -35.20 5.31
CA ALA A 421 -13.46 -35.35 3.92
C ALA A 421 -12.73 -36.46 3.17
N ALA A 422 -11.41 -36.63 3.41
CA ALA A 422 -10.62 -37.71 2.82
C ALA A 422 -11.06 -39.10 3.31
N GLU A 423 -11.39 -39.22 4.60
CA GLU A 423 -11.89 -40.47 5.20
C GLU A 423 -13.30 -40.82 4.73
N GLN A 424 -14.16 -39.81 4.52
CA GLN A 424 -15.53 -40.00 4.05
C GLN A 424 -15.62 -40.29 2.54
N ASN A 425 -14.62 -39.89 1.76
CA ASN A 425 -14.61 -40.03 0.30
C ASN A 425 -13.34 -40.76 -0.18
N PRO A 426 -13.11 -42.02 0.22
CA PRO A 426 -11.84 -42.72 -0.02
C PRO A 426 -11.49 -42.83 -1.51
N ASP A 427 -12.49 -43.03 -2.38
CA ASP A 427 -12.31 -43.16 -3.84
C ASP A 427 -11.97 -41.83 -4.54
N ASN A 428 -12.22 -40.69 -3.89
CA ASN A 428 -11.93 -39.35 -4.41
C ASN A 428 -11.06 -38.52 -3.44
N ALA A 429 -10.31 -39.18 -2.57
CA ALA A 429 -9.51 -38.52 -1.53
C ALA A 429 -8.24 -37.82 -2.08
N SER A 430 -7.92 -38.01 -3.36
CA SER A 430 -6.69 -37.50 -4.00
C SER A 430 -6.56 -35.99 -3.87
N TRP A 431 -7.65 -35.24 -4.07
CA TRP A 431 -7.65 -33.79 -3.94
C TRP A 431 -7.51 -33.30 -2.50
N MET A 432 -8.14 -33.98 -1.54
CA MET A 432 -7.97 -33.68 -0.12
C MET A 432 -6.53 -33.96 0.35
N ILE A 433 -5.92 -35.03 -0.14
CA ILE A 433 -4.52 -35.36 0.13
C ILE A 433 -3.58 -34.34 -0.48
N ALA A 434 -3.84 -33.92 -1.72
CA ALA A 434 -3.06 -32.87 -2.38
C ALA A 434 -3.15 -31.55 -1.60
N ALA A 435 -4.37 -31.16 -1.16
CA ALA A 435 -4.58 -29.98 -0.33
C ALA A 435 -3.81 -30.07 1.00
N LEU A 436 -3.94 -31.19 1.74
CA LEU A 436 -3.17 -31.44 2.97
C LEU A 436 -1.65 -31.33 2.73
N GLY A 437 -1.18 -31.82 1.58
CA GLY A 437 0.24 -31.79 1.20
C GLY A 437 0.79 -30.38 0.95
N GLN A 438 -0.08 -29.39 0.76
CA GLN A 438 0.30 -28.00 0.54
C GLN A 438 0.31 -27.15 1.82
N LEU A 439 -0.33 -27.62 2.89
CA LEU A 439 -0.39 -26.93 4.19
C LEU A 439 0.93 -27.07 4.96
N SER A 440 1.02 -26.41 6.12
CA SER A 440 2.20 -26.55 7.00
C SER A 440 2.44 -28.02 7.39
N PRO A 441 3.59 -28.64 7.00
CA PRO A 441 3.87 -30.04 7.28
C PRO A 441 3.86 -30.38 8.77
N ASN A 442 4.33 -29.46 9.62
CA ASN A 442 4.32 -29.66 11.07
C ASN A 442 2.89 -29.73 11.61
N SER A 443 2.02 -28.81 11.20
CA SER A 443 0.61 -28.80 11.61
C SER A 443 -0.11 -30.06 11.15
N VAL A 444 0.09 -30.47 9.90
CA VAL A 444 -0.56 -31.67 9.34
C VAL A 444 -0.05 -32.96 10.00
N ARG A 445 1.26 -33.09 10.27
CA ARG A 445 1.81 -34.24 11.02
C ARG A 445 1.22 -34.34 12.43
N ASN A 446 1.12 -33.21 13.12
CA ASN A 446 0.55 -33.16 14.47
C ASN A 446 -0.92 -33.57 14.49
N ALA A 447 -1.69 -33.18 13.46
CA ALA A 447 -3.09 -33.56 13.33
C ALA A 447 -3.28 -35.04 12.95
N LEU A 448 -2.48 -35.55 12.01
CA LEU A 448 -2.60 -36.93 11.53
C LEU A 448 -2.04 -37.96 12.49
N GLN A 449 -0.95 -37.67 13.21
CA GLN A 449 -0.27 -38.61 14.11
C GLN A 449 -0.04 -39.99 13.46
N ASN A 450 -0.77 -41.03 13.88
CA ASN A 450 -0.69 -42.40 13.36
C ASN A 450 -1.74 -42.71 12.27
N ASN A 451 -2.46 -41.70 11.77
CA ASN A 451 -3.47 -41.87 10.74
C ASN A 451 -2.81 -42.36 9.42
N PRO A 452 -3.35 -43.40 8.75
CA PRO A 452 -2.80 -43.92 7.50
C PRO A 452 -2.63 -42.89 6.39
N LEU A 453 -3.45 -41.82 6.39
CA LEU A 453 -3.33 -40.71 5.44
C LEU A 453 -1.96 -40.04 5.50
N LEU A 454 -1.26 -40.05 6.65
CA LEU A 454 0.06 -39.44 6.78
C LEU A 454 1.04 -40.01 5.75
N SER A 455 1.04 -41.32 5.52
CA SER A 455 1.90 -41.96 4.52
C SER A 455 1.63 -41.49 3.09
N ARG A 456 0.39 -41.06 2.81
CA ARG A 456 -0.05 -40.58 1.49
C ARG A 456 0.27 -39.09 1.28
N VAL A 457 0.25 -38.30 2.35
CA VAL A 457 0.57 -36.85 2.31
C VAL A 457 2.08 -36.61 2.38
N GLN A 458 2.84 -37.46 3.07
CA GLN A 458 4.27 -37.28 3.33
C GLN A 458 5.14 -36.96 2.09
N PRO A 459 4.95 -37.60 0.92
CA PRO A 459 5.72 -37.24 -0.28
C PRO A 459 5.55 -35.77 -0.71
N PHE A 460 4.38 -35.17 -0.50
CA PHE A 460 4.11 -33.79 -0.85
C PHE A 460 4.89 -32.81 0.03
N PHE A 461 5.10 -33.12 1.31
CA PHE A 461 5.91 -32.28 2.20
C PHE A 461 7.34 -32.14 1.68
N HIS A 462 7.93 -33.24 1.19
CA HIS A 462 9.26 -33.24 0.59
C HIS A 462 9.35 -32.51 -0.76
N MET A 463 8.22 -32.11 -1.33
CA MET A 463 8.14 -31.25 -2.52
C MET A 463 7.81 -29.79 -2.17
N SER A 464 7.35 -29.53 -0.94
CA SER A 464 6.93 -28.19 -0.48
C SER A 464 8.11 -27.23 -0.34
N LYS A 465 7.85 -25.91 -0.41
CA LYS A 465 8.86 -24.87 -0.15
C LYS A 465 9.50 -24.96 1.25
N GLN A 466 8.86 -25.63 2.19
CA GLN A 466 9.31 -25.70 3.59
C GLN A 466 10.37 -26.78 3.82
N GLU A 467 10.32 -27.89 3.07
CA GLU A 467 11.25 -29.02 3.26
C GLU A 467 12.08 -29.36 2.02
N ASN A 468 11.65 -28.93 0.84
CA ASN A 468 12.42 -29.09 -0.37
C ASN A 468 13.45 -27.96 -0.49
N TRP A 469 14.73 -28.26 -0.23
CA TRP A 469 15.82 -27.29 -0.34
C TRP A 469 15.94 -26.70 -1.77
N LEU A 470 15.52 -27.43 -2.80
CA LEU A 470 15.48 -26.95 -4.19
C LEU A 470 14.29 -26.04 -4.50
N ALA A 471 13.26 -26.02 -3.66
CA ALA A 471 12.05 -25.22 -3.86
C ALA A 471 12.17 -23.77 -3.33
N SER A 472 13.32 -23.39 -2.78
CA SER A 472 13.60 -22.00 -2.44
C SER A 472 13.72 -21.14 -3.70
N ASP A 473 13.26 -19.88 -3.62
CA ASP A 473 13.27 -18.98 -4.77
C ASP A 473 14.71 -18.74 -5.30
N GLU A 474 15.71 -18.77 -4.41
CA GLU A 474 17.13 -18.73 -4.77
C GLU A 474 17.53 -19.94 -5.61
N LYS A 475 17.26 -21.17 -5.15
CA LYS A 475 17.67 -22.39 -5.86
C LYS A 475 16.90 -22.60 -7.16
N ILE A 476 15.62 -22.23 -7.21
CA ILE A 476 14.85 -22.19 -8.46
C ILE A 476 15.52 -21.26 -9.48
N THR A 477 16.01 -20.10 -9.02
CA THR A 477 16.70 -19.13 -9.87
C THR A 477 18.06 -19.65 -10.33
N ASP A 478 18.87 -20.18 -9.42
CA ASP A 478 20.18 -20.79 -9.73
C ASP A 478 20.04 -21.91 -10.76
N LEU A 479 19.06 -22.79 -10.57
CA LEU A 479 18.80 -23.91 -11.48
C LEU A 479 18.38 -23.42 -12.87
N ARG A 480 17.45 -22.46 -12.95
CA ARG A 480 17.06 -21.85 -14.24
C ARG A 480 18.24 -21.19 -14.94
N PHE A 481 19.10 -20.51 -14.18
CA PHE A 481 20.31 -19.88 -14.72
C PHE A 481 21.28 -20.92 -15.29
N LEU A 482 21.57 -22.00 -14.54
CA LEU A 482 22.43 -23.09 -15.03
C LEU A 482 21.85 -23.79 -16.26
N ILE A 483 20.54 -24.04 -16.29
CA ILE A 483 19.85 -24.64 -17.46
C ILE A 483 19.95 -23.74 -18.69
N SER A 484 20.00 -22.41 -18.51
CA SER A 484 20.13 -21.46 -19.62
C SER A 484 21.56 -21.33 -20.17
N GLN A 485 22.55 -21.98 -19.55
CA GLN A 485 23.93 -21.99 -20.04
C GLN A 485 24.11 -23.14 -21.02
N ASP A 486 24.67 -22.83 -22.18
CA ASP A 486 25.02 -23.82 -23.19
C ASP A 486 26.47 -23.59 -23.63
N ILE A 487 27.21 -24.68 -23.85
CA ILE A 487 28.58 -24.62 -24.39
C ILE A 487 28.46 -24.97 -25.87
N ILE A 488 28.37 -23.93 -26.71
CA ILE A 488 28.42 -24.06 -28.17
C ILE A 488 29.83 -24.47 -28.60
#